data_AF-A0A7S4NTV3-F1
#
_entry.id   AF-A0A7S4NTV3-F1
#
_cell.length_a   1.000
_cell.length_b   1.000
_cell.length_c   1.000
_cell.angle_alpha   90.00
_cell.angle_beta   90.00
_cell.angle_gamma   90.00
#
_symmetry.space_group_name_H-M   'P 1'
#
loop_
_entity.id
_entity.type
_entity.pdbx_description
1 polymer ?
#
loop_
_entity_poly.entity_id
_entity_poly.type
_entity_poly.pdbx_seq_one_letter_code
_entity_poly.pdbx_strand_id
1 'polypeptide(L)'
;LTKVFLHMVGDFFVWKEKLSGGNINFLTGAGGFLQNVMYGYGGLHFTNSSMSFRPVLPDLGLSYLQFKNVSYSGGYFSLTIYPKESTAELLETSPSSPSFTLTTNEDTLEMKQGTTYNVTDAFFSISPNF
;
A
#
# COMPACT_ATOMS: atom_id res chain seq x y z
N LEU A 1 23.02 -7.12 -4.95
CA LEU A 1 21.86 -6.41 -4.37
C LEU A 1 22.37 -5.09 -3.81
N THR A 2 21.80 -3.96 -4.23
CA THR A 2 22.19 -2.63 -3.73
C THR A 2 21.33 -2.28 -2.53
N LYS A 3 21.91 -1.68 -1.48
CA LYS A 3 21.15 -1.19 -0.33
C LYS A 3 20.18 -0.09 -0.79
N VAL A 4 18.89 -0.31 -0.54
CA VAL A 4 17.85 0.68 -0.86
C VAL A 4 17.77 1.76 0.24
N PHE A 5 18.07 1.40 1.49
CA PHE A 5 18.03 2.32 2.63
C PHE A 5 19.34 2.31 3.42
N LEU A 6 19.76 3.49 3.88
CA LEU A 6 21.03 3.68 4.59
C LEU A 6 21.10 2.92 5.93
N HIS A 7 19.95 2.62 6.54
CA HIS A 7 19.84 1.85 7.80
C HIS A 7 20.05 0.34 7.64
N MET A 8 20.11 -0.17 6.41
CA MET A 8 20.37 -1.58 6.11
C MET A 8 21.87 -1.86 6.06
N VAL A 9 22.32 -2.92 6.73
CA VAL A 9 23.75 -3.27 6.81
C VAL A 9 24.05 -4.73 6.58
N GLY A 10 25.32 -5.01 6.27
CA GLY A 10 25.82 -6.34 5.98
C GLY A 10 25.21 -6.95 4.72
N ASP A 11 25.58 -8.19 4.47
CA ASP A 11 25.14 -8.94 3.27
C ASP A 11 23.67 -9.37 3.36
N PHE A 12 23.08 -9.29 4.57
CA PHE A 12 21.70 -9.70 4.86
C PHE A 12 20.73 -8.52 5.06
N PHE A 13 21.15 -7.28 4.77
CA PHE A 13 20.31 -6.06 4.89
C PHE A 13 19.63 -5.89 6.26
N VAL A 14 20.33 -6.25 7.34
CA VAL A 14 19.83 -6.10 8.70
C VAL A 14 19.59 -4.63 9.02
N TRP A 15 18.45 -4.33 9.63
CA TRP A 15 18.10 -2.97 10.06
C TRP A 15 18.83 -2.59 11.37
N LYS A 16 19.46 -1.41 11.36
CA LYS A 16 19.96 -0.75 12.57
C LYS A 16 19.11 0.45 12.96
N GLU A 17 19.14 0.75 14.25
CA GLU A 17 18.54 1.96 14.81
C GLU A 17 19.11 3.26 14.21
N LYS A 18 20.42 3.34 14.00
CA LYS A 18 21.12 4.55 13.54
C LYS A 18 22.09 4.23 12.40
N LEU A 19 22.46 5.26 11.63
CA LEU A 19 23.45 5.14 10.55
C LEU A 19 24.85 4.77 11.10
N SER A 20 25.19 5.25 12.29
CA SER A 20 26.38 4.90 13.04
C SER A 20 26.02 4.48 14.48
N GLY A 21 26.48 3.31 14.91
CA GLY A 21 26.13 2.72 16.22
C GLY A 21 24.71 2.16 16.27
N GLY A 22 24.15 2.00 17.48
CA GLY A 22 22.79 1.51 17.73
C GLY A 22 22.65 -0.01 17.69
N ASN A 23 21.45 -0.49 18.05
CA ASN A 23 21.18 -1.92 18.11
C ASN A 23 21.05 -2.54 16.71
N ILE A 24 21.69 -3.70 16.53
CA ILE A 24 21.52 -4.58 15.36
C ILE A 24 20.20 -5.34 15.55
N ASN A 25 19.43 -5.55 14.47
CA ASN A 25 18.08 -6.14 14.52
C ASN A 25 17.07 -5.27 15.27
N PHE A 26 17.09 -3.97 15.03
CA PHE A 26 16.14 -3.06 15.68
C PHE A 26 14.73 -3.26 15.10
N LEU A 27 13.98 -4.19 15.69
CA LEU A 27 12.64 -4.60 15.23
C LEU A 27 11.65 -3.44 15.21
N THR A 28 11.73 -2.52 16.18
CA THR A 28 10.90 -1.31 16.17
C THR A 28 11.20 -0.42 14.97
N GLY A 29 12.46 -0.34 14.52
CA GLY A 29 12.84 0.36 13.29
C GLY A 29 12.34 -0.33 12.03
N ALA A 30 12.41 -1.66 11.99
CA ALA A 30 11.83 -2.44 10.90
C ALA A 30 10.29 -2.26 10.82
N GLY A 31 9.62 -2.22 11.97
CA GLY A 31 8.19 -1.91 12.06
C GLY A 31 7.87 -0.49 11.62
N GLY A 32 8.65 0.50 12.07
CA GLY A 32 8.51 1.90 11.65
C GLY A 32 8.74 2.10 10.15
N PHE A 33 9.68 1.35 9.56
CA PHE A 33 9.86 1.33 8.12
C PHE A 33 8.59 0.84 7.39
N LEU A 34 8.04 -0.30 7.80
CA LEU A 34 6.82 -0.83 7.16
C LEU A 34 5.63 0.12 7.32
N GLN A 35 5.46 0.73 8.50
CA GLN A 35 4.43 1.75 8.73
C GLN A 35 4.61 2.95 7.81
N ASN A 36 5.84 3.43 7.59
CA ASN A 36 6.10 4.54 6.69
C ASN A 36 5.80 4.18 5.22
N VAL A 37 6.06 2.93 4.82
CA VAL A 37 5.70 2.46 3.46
C VAL A 37 4.18 2.37 3.31
N MET A 38 3.46 1.75 4.24
CA MET A 38 2.01 1.54 4.13
C MET A 38 1.20 2.82 4.38
N TYR A 39 1.42 3.46 5.52
CA TYR A 39 0.60 4.59 5.99
C TYR A 39 1.18 5.95 5.60
N GLY A 40 2.49 6.03 5.36
CA GLY A 40 3.15 7.22 4.82
C GLY A 40 3.00 7.29 3.30
N TYR A 41 3.84 6.56 2.55
CA TYR A 41 3.85 6.59 1.09
C TYR A 41 2.58 6.02 0.45
N GLY A 42 2.03 4.94 0.99
CA GLY A 42 0.74 4.42 0.51
C GLY A 42 -0.45 5.33 0.85
N GLY A 43 -0.30 6.18 1.87
CA GLY A 43 -1.40 6.96 2.44
C GLY A 43 -2.60 6.08 2.82
N LEU A 44 -2.36 4.80 3.13
CA LEU A 44 -3.40 3.83 3.43
C LEU A 44 -4.09 4.24 4.73
N HIS A 45 -5.41 4.37 4.71
CA HIS A 45 -6.17 4.72 5.89
C HIS A 45 -7.48 3.94 5.94
N PHE A 46 -7.62 3.13 6.98
CA PHE A 46 -8.82 2.35 7.26
C PHE A 46 -9.78 3.15 8.11
N THR A 47 -11.04 3.19 7.68
CA THR A 47 -12.16 3.74 8.45
C THR A 47 -13.24 2.68 8.58
N ASN A 48 -14.27 2.98 9.36
CA ASN A 48 -15.42 2.08 9.50
C ASN A 48 -16.17 1.86 8.18
N SER A 49 -16.06 2.79 7.22
CA SER A 49 -16.82 2.78 5.96
C SER A 49 -15.98 2.52 4.72
N SER A 50 -14.66 2.74 4.76
CA SER A 50 -13.81 2.61 3.59
C SER A 50 -12.34 2.38 3.93
N MET A 51 -11.62 1.79 2.97
CA MET A 51 -10.17 1.80 2.87
C MET A 51 -9.75 2.88 1.86
N SER A 52 -9.09 3.93 2.32
CA SER A 52 -8.70 5.09 1.49
C SER A 52 -7.20 5.18 1.27
N PHE A 53 -6.81 5.86 0.20
CA PHE A 53 -5.43 5.96 -0.27
C PHE A 53 -5.07 7.39 -0.65
N ARG A 54 -3.83 7.79 -0.32
CA ARG A 54 -3.19 9.03 -0.78
C ARG A 54 -1.78 8.70 -1.26
N PRO A 55 -1.66 7.97 -2.39
CA PRO A 55 -0.41 7.35 -2.77
C PRO A 55 0.61 8.39 -3.22
N VAL A 56 1.85 8.20 -2.76
CA VAL A 56 3.03 8.95 -3.19
C VAL A 56 4.15 7.95 -3.42
N LEU A 57 4.67 7.89 -4.65
CA LEU A 57 5.88 7.14 -4.93
C LEU A 57 7.08 7.95 -4.40
N PRO A 58 7.90 7.42 -3.48
CA PRO A 58 9.05 8.15 -2.98
C PRO A 58 10.08 8.39 -4.10
N ASP A 59 10.70 9.57 -4.08
CA ASP A 59 11.78 9.95 -5.00
C ASP A 59 13.10 9.27 -4.60
N LEU A 60 13.12 7.95 -4.74
CA LEU A 60 14.24 7.05 -4.48
C LEU A 60 14.61 6.25 -5.74
N GLY A 61 14.17 6.73 -6.91
CA GLY A 61 14.36 6.03 -8.19
C GLY A 61 13.57 4.72 -8.31
N LEU A 62 12.45 4.58 -7.59
CA LEU A 62 11.57 3.41 -7.69
C LEU A 62 10.73 3.48 -8.97
N SER A 63 10.54 2.34 -9.65
CA SER A 63 9.60 2.26 -10.78
C SER A 63 8.15 2.20 -10.32
N TYR A 64 7.89 1.52 -9.20
CA TYR A 64 6.59 1.41 -8.57
C TYR A 64 6.71 0.96 -7.11
N LEU A 65 5.64 1.15 -6.34
CA LEU A 65 5.43 0.53 -5.03
C LEU A 65 4.14 -0.30 -5.09
N GLN A 66 4.16 -1.54 -4.59
CA GLN A 66 2.99 -2.41 -4.65
C GLN A 66 2.63 -2.99 -3.28
N PHE A 67 1.36 -2.86 -2.91
CA PHE A 67 0.75 -3.55 -1.79
C PHE A 67 -0.09 -4.70 -2.36
N LYS A 68 0.35 -5.94 -2.12
CA LYS A 68 -0.41 -7.14 -2.51
C LYS A 68 -1.19 -7.70 -1.32
N ASN A 69 -2.35 -8.29 -1.61
CA ASN A 69 -3.19 -9.00 -0.63
C ASN A 69 -3.54 -8.16 0.60
N VAL A 70 -3.85 -6.88 0.40
CA VAL A 70 -4.42 -6.05 1.46
C VAL A 70 -5.82 -6.58 1.74
N SER A 71 -6.06 -7.09 2.94
CA SER A 71 -7.36 -7.62 3.34
C SER A 71 -8.23 -6.53 3.95
N TYR A 72 -9.48 -6.42 3.49
CA TYR A 72 -10.46 -5.48 4.02
C TYR A 72 -11.88 -6.01 3.82
N SER A 73 -12.65 -6.15 4.91
CA SER A 73 -14.06 -6.57 4.91
C SER A 73 -14.34 -7.86 4.10
N GLY A 74 -13.41 -8.83 4.13
CA GLY A 74 -13.52 -10.09 3.40
C GLY A 74 -13.03 -10.05 1.94
N GLY A 75 -12.71 -8.86 1.41
CA GLY A 75 -12.03 -8.69 0.12
C GLY A 75 -10.50 -8.64 0.26
N TYR A 76 -9.80 -9.06 -0.79
CA TYR A 76 -8.35 -8.98 -0.92
C TYR A 76 -7.98 -8.10 -2.11
N PHE A 77 -7.14 -7.11 -1.87
CA PHE A 77 -6.84 -6.06 -2.84
C PHE A 77 -5.37 -6.00 -3.20
N SER A 78 -5.09 -5.65 -4.45
CA SER A 78 -3.76 -5.23 -4.92
C SER A 78 -3.81 -3.75 -5.25
N LEU A 79 -2.84 -2.99 -4.73
CA LEU A 79 -2.62 -1.60 -5.09
C LEU A 79 -1.20 -1.44 -5.62
N THR A 80 -1.05 -0.83 -6.79
CA THR A 80 0.26 -0.45 -7.34
C THR A 80 0.31 1.05 -7.56
N ILE A 81 1.39 1.69 -7.12
CA ILE A 81 1.63 3.13 -7.25
C ILE A 81 2.76 3.31 -8.26
N TYR A 82 2.47 4.03 -9.34
CA TYR A 82 3.42 4.44 -10.37
C TYR A 82 3.69 5.96 -10.27
N PRO A 83 4.67 6.51 -11.01
CA PRO A 83 4.98 7.94 -10.95
C PRO A 83 3.83 8.89 -11.36
N LYS A 84 2.87 8.43 -12.16
CA LYS A 84 1.79 9.26 -12.73
C LYS A 84 0.38 8.77 -12.43
N GLU A 85 0.25 7.54 -11.95
CA GLU A 85 -1.03 6.88 -11.74
C GLU A 85 -0.88 5.77 -10.70
N SER A 86 -2.00 5.26 -10.23
CA SER A 86 -2.07 4.04 -9.42
C SER A 86 -3.00 3.05 -10.07
N THR A 87 -2.88 1.79 -9.68
CA THR A 87 -3.84 0.74 -10.04
C THR A 87 -4.41 0.10 -8.81
N ALA A 88 -5.71 -0.20 -8.85
CA ALA A 88 -6.42 -0.95 -7.81
C ALA A 88 -7.07 -2.19 -8.43
N GLU A 89 -7.03 -3.31 -7.72
CA GLU A 89 -7.64 -4.55 -8.15
C GLU A 89 -8.25 -5.29 -6.96
N LEU A 90 -9.47 -5.79 -7.14
CA LEU A 90 -10.07 -6.77 -6.25
C LEU A 90 -9.63 -8.16 -6.72
N LEU A 91 -8.78 -8.82 -5.94
CA LEU A 91 -8.18 -10.12 -6.30
C LEU A 91 -9.13 -11.27 -5.98
N GLU A 92 -9.71 -11.24 -4.78
CA GLU A 92 -10.52 -12.32 -4.23
C GLU A 92 -11.50 -11.77 -3.19
N THR A 93 -12.63 -12.44 -3.05
CA THR A 93 -13.62 -12.19 -1.99
C THR A 93 -13.93 -13.48 -1.25
N SER A 94 -14.00 -13.41 0.07
CA SER A 94 -14.59 -14.48 0.88
C SER A 94 -16.08 -14.67 0.58
N PRO A 95 -16.69 -15.85 0.83
CA PRO A 95 -18.08 -16.14 0.43
C PRO A 95 -19.15 -15.19 0.98
N SER A 96 -18.91 -14.57 2.14
CA SER A 96 -19.83 -13.64 2.79
C SER A 96 -19.42 -12.17 2.63
N SER A 97 -18.51 -11.88 1.72
CA SER A 97 -18.03 -10.49 1.50
C SER A 97 -19.13 -9.67 0.83
N PRO A 98 -19.26 -8.38 1.16
CA PRO A 98 -20.08 -7.46 0.38
C PRO A 98 -19.48 -7.25 -1.02
N SER A 99 -20.23 -6.63 -1.93
CA SER A 99 -19.61 -6.04 -3.12
C SER A 99 -18.84 -4.77 -2.73
N PHE A 100 -17.89 -4.35 -3.58
CA PHE A 100 -17.03 -3.21 -3.30
C PHE A 100 -17.15 -2.15 -4.38
N THR A 101 -17.03 -0.89 -3.99
CA THR A 101 -16.93 0.24 -4.93
C THR A 101 -15.58 0.92 -4.81
N LEU A 102 -15.01 1.28 -5.96
CA LEU A 102 -13.88 2.21 -6.06
C LEU A 102 -14.45 3.60 -6.32
N THR A 103 -14.10 4.56 -5.45
CA THR A 103 -14.51 5.96 -5.57
C THR A 103 -13.30 6.83 -5.85
N THR A 104 -13.35 7.57 -6.95
CA THR A 104 -12.40 8.62 -7.34
C THR A 104 -13.04 10.00 -7.15
N ASN A 105 -12.40 11.09 -7.59
CA ASN A 105 -13.05 12.40 -7.55
C ASN A 105 -14.18 12.54 -8.57
N GLU A 106 -14.12 11.76 -9.65
CA GLU A 106 -15.04 11.86 -10.78
C GLU A 106 -16.17 10.83 -10.71
N ASP A 107 -15.86 9.60 -10.29
CA ASP A 107 -16.76 8.46 -10.43
C ASP A 107 -16.73 7.53 -9.21
N THR A 108 -17.83 6.79 -9.06
CA THR A 108 -17.92 5.61 -8.20
C THR A 108 -18.26 4.40 -9.05
N LEU A 109 -17.42 3.38 -9.01
CA LEU A 109 -17.53 2.19 -9.86
C LEU A 109 -17.59 0.93 -8.99
N GLU A 110 -18.49 0.00 -9.31
CA GLU A 110 -18.47 -1.32 -8.69
C GLU A 110 -17.23 -2.10 -9.17
N MET A 111 -16.49 -2.65 -8.22
CA MET A 111 -15.30 -3.44 -8.48
C MET A 111 -15.67 -4.87 -8.85
N LYS A 112 -15.12 -5.34 -9.97
CA LYS A 112 -15.21 -6.71 -10.43
C LYS A 112 -13.91 -7.43 -10.10
N GLN A 113 -14.05 -8.64 -9.57
CA GLN A 113 -12.90 -9.48 -9.26
C GLN A 113 -12.03 -9.71 -10.50
N GLY A 114 -10.71 -9.63 -10.35
CA GLY A 114 -9.74 -9.82 -11.43
C GLY A 114 -9.69 -8.68 -12.46
N THR A 115 -10.38 -7.57 -12.20
CA THR A 115 -10.31 -6.36 -13.04
C THR A 115 -9.38 -5.33 -12.42
N THR A 116 -8.42 -4.87 -13.20
CA THR A 116 -7.53 -3.77 -12.82
C THR A 116 -8.15 -2.43 -13.20
N TYR A 117 -8.19 -1.50 -12.25
CA TYR A 117 -8.68 -0.15 -12.41
C TYR A 117 -7.51 0.84 -12.35
N ASN A 118 -7.35 1.68 -13.37
CA ASN A 118 -6.37 2.77 -13.34
C ASN A 118 -6.98 3.97 -12.61
N VAL A 119 -6.19 4.60 -11.75
CA VAL A 119 -6.60 5.74 -10.92
C VAL A 119 -5.53 6.82 -11.02
N THR A 120 -5.92 8.00 -11.49
CA THR A 120 -4.99 9.15 -11.63
C THR A 120 -5.16 10.17 -10.48
N ASP A 121 -6.21 10.01 -9.69
CA ASP A 121 -6.52 10.85 -8.54
C ASP A 121 -5.46 10.72 -7.45
N ALA A 122 -5.11 11.87 -6.85
CA ALA A 122 -4.25 11.91 -5.66
C ALA A 122 -4.93 11.31 -4.40
N PHE A 123 -6.24 11.07 -4.46
CA PHE A 123 -7.02 10.43 -3.41
C PHE A 123 -8.12 9.56 -4.04
N PHE A 124 -8.28 8.35 -3.52
CA PHE A 124 -9.39 7.46 -3.85
C PHE A 124 -9.66 6.51 -2.69
N SER A 125 -10.82 5.85 -2.72
CA SER A 125 -11.20 4.90 -1.68
C SER A 125 -11.91 3.67 -2.23
N ILE A 126 -11.82 2.58 -1.47
CA ILE A 126 -12.55 1.34 -1.69
C ILE A 126 -13.50 1.14 -0.52
N SER A 127 -14.79 0.96 -0.80
CA SER A 127 -15.83 0.84 0.22
C SER A 127 -16.66 -0.43 0.02
N PRO A 128 -16.98 -1.20 1.07
CA PRO A 128 -17.97 -2.26 1.01
C PRO A 128 -19.39 -1.68 0.86
N ASN A 129 -20.24 -2.38 0.11
CA ASN A 129 -21.66 -2.08 -0.01
C ASN A 129 -22.46 -3.00 0.95
N PHE A 130 -22.87 -2.46 2.10
CA PHE A 130 -23.71 -3.15 3.10
C PHE A 130 -25.18 -2.75 2.97
#